data_AF-A0A059G7I3-F1
#
_entry.id   AF-A0A059G7I3-F1
#
_cell.length_a   1.000
_cell.length_b   1.000
_cell.length_c   1.000
_cell.angle_alpha   90.00
_cell.angle_beta   90.00
_cell.angle_gamma   90.00
#
_symmetry.space_group_name_H-M   'P 1'
#
loop_
_entity.id
_entity.type
_entity.pdbx_description
1 polymer ?
#
loop_
_entity_poly.entity_id
_entity_poly.type
_entity_poly.pdbx_seq_one_letter_code
_entity_poly.pdbx_strand_id
1 'polypeptide(L)'
;MSGAKSFENLKSDSSRILKSLRSNTSAGITSLAVFEQGNGENEEHRKSLHDLVSQRHAGMTFDHIMRSMLNLAVMDVSRMTDNPGTDRLSLSRLVRLVDGHKSDFENAALHWYDDLLGFPNAQAETSAAKVVEEWDVFHDNLQILQRSGELKRVRALRNNELAHSLGKSFQLPVILDIKQVLLKIGNVVSSASFALEGLEWGVDDYVVSRNENARTFWDCFGQ
;
A
#
# COMPACT_ATOMS: atom_id res chain seq x y z
N MET A 1 19.84 -0.62 -31.87
CA MET A 1 18.38 -0.40 -31.89
C MET A 1 17.56 -1.42 -31.06
N SER A 2 18.14 -2.47 -30.44
CA SER A 2 17.36 -3.40 -29.57
C SER A 2 17.28 -3.00 -28.08
N GLY A 3 18.24 -2.22 -27.56
CA GLY A 3 18.27 -1.82 -26.14
C GLY A 3 17.17 -0.83 -25.72
N ALA A 4 16.88 0.19 -26.54
CA ALA A 4 15.85 1.19 -26.22
C ALA A 4 14.44 0.57 -26.12
N LYS A 5 14.07 -0.32 -27.06
CA LYS A 5 12.81 -1.08 -27.00
C LYS A 5 12.75 -2.01 -25.78
N SER A 6 13.89 -2.52 -25.32
CA SER A 6 13.97 -3.37 -24.12
C SER A 6 13.69 -2.55 -22.84
N PHE A 7 14.26 -1.34 -22.74
CA PHE A 7 14.03 -0.48 -21.59
C PHE A 7 12.64 0.16 -21.57
N GLU A 8 12.09 0.55 -22.73
CA GLU A 8 10.70 1.05 -22.81
C GLU A 8 9.68 0.00 -22.35
N ASN A 9 9.88 -1.27 -22.73
CA ASN A 9 9.05 -2.37 -22.27
C ASN A 9 9.20 -2.58 -20.75
N LEU A 10 10.44 -2.54 -20.24
CA LEU A 10 10.72 -2.64 -18.81
C LEU A 10 9.99 -1.54 -18.02
N LYS A 11 10.14 -0.28 -18.44
CA LYS A 11 9.52 0.89 -17.83
C LYS A 11 8.00 0.78 -17.85
N SER A 12 7.41 0.33 -18.96
CA SER A 12 5.97 0.13 -19.08
C SER A 12 5.45 -0.95 -18.11
N ASP A 13 6.16 -2.08 -18.01
CA ASP A 13 5.80 -3.19 -17.13
C ASP A 13 5.97 -2.84 -15.64
N SER A 14 7.07 -2.18 -15.28
CA SER A 14 7.30 -1.72 -13.89
C SER A 14 6.25 -0.68 -13.49
N SER A 15 5.95 0.30 -14.35
CA SER A 15 4.88 1.28 -14.14
C SER A 15 3.51 0.64 -13.95
N ARG A 16 3.17 -0.37 -14.76
CA ARG A 16 1.90 -1.08 -14.62
C ARG A 16 1.79 -1.77 -13.26
N ILE A 17 2.84 -2.47 -12.84
CA ILE A 17 2.87 -3.15 -11.53
C ILE A 17 2.80 -2.13 -10.40
N LEU A 18 3.55 -1.03 -10.50
CA LEU A 18 3.59 0.02 -9.51
C LEU A 18 2.24 0.70 -9.32
N LYS A 19 1.51 1.00 -10.41
CA LYS A 19 0.13 1.50 -10.35
C LYS A 19 -0.80 0.56 -9.60
N SER A 20 -0.70 -0.75 -9.86
CA SER A 20 -1.50 -1.75 -9.14
C SER A 20 -1.10 -1.87 -7.67
N LEU A 21 0.19 -1.81 -7.35
CA LEU A 21 0.67 -1.80 -5.96
C LEU A 21 0.18 -0.57 -5.20
N ARG A 22 0.22 0.62 -5.81
CA ARG A 22 -0.38 1.84 -5.25
C ARG A 22 -1.87 1.65 -4.98
N SER A 23 -2.62 1.13 -5.95
CA SER A 23 -4.06 0.88 -5.79
C SER A 23 -4.35 -0.10 -4.66
N ASN A 24 -3.60 -1.20 -4.54
CA ASN A 24 -3.80 -2.19 -3.49
C ASN A 24 -3.39 -1.67 -2.11
N THR A 25 -2.31 -0.89 -2.05
CA THR A 25 -1.88 -0.22 -0.82
C THR A 25 -2.93 0.77 -0.35
N SER A 26 -3.44 1.58 -1.27
CA SER A 26 -4.55 2.51 -1.05
C SER A 26 -5.79 1.79 -0.52
N ALA A 27 -6.20 0.69 -1.16
CA ALA A 27 -7.34 -0.10 -0.74
C ALA A 27 -7.14 -0.67 0.67
N GLY A 28 -5.98 -1.28 0.96
CA GLY A 28 -5.66 -1.83 2.26
C GLY A 28 -5.66 -0.79 3.38
N ILE A 29 -5.05 0.38 3.15
CA ILE A 29 -5.06 1.51 4.10
C ILE A 29 -6.50 2.02 4.32
N THR A 30 -7.28 2.15 3.25
CA THR A 30 -8.68 2.60 3.35
C THR A 30 -9.52 1.62 4.17
N SER A 31 -9.42 0.32 3.89
CA SER A 31 -10.13 -0.70 4.65
C SER A 31 -9.75 -0.69 6.12
N LEU A 32 -8.46 -0.53 6.44
CA LEU A 32 -8.02 -0.41 7.81
C LEU A 32 -8.55 0.87 8.48
N ALA A 33 -8.54 2.01 7.78
CA ALA A 33 -9.07 3.27 8.31
C ALA A 33 -10.56 3.15 8.63
N VAL A 34 -11.36 2.56 7.73
CA VAL A 34 -12.79 2.29 7.99
C VAL A 34 -12.96 1.39 9.21
N PHE A 35 -12.12 0.36 9.35
CA PHE A 35 -12.13 -0.52 10.51
C PHE A 35 -11.75 0.19 11.82
N GLU A 36 -10.70 1.02 11.82
CA GLU A 36 -10.25 1.74 13.02
C GLU A 36 -11.28 2.79 13.44
N GLN A 37 -11.77 3.60 12.50
CA GLN A 37 -12.76 4.65 12.81
C GLN A 37 -14.11 4.06 13.25
N GLY A 38 -14.56 2.97 12.62
CA GLY A 38 -15.83 2.34 12.98
C GLY A 38 -15.82 1.74 14.39
N ASN A 39 -14.68 1.18 14.81
CA ASN A 39 -14.54 0.69 16.19
C ASN A 39 -14.42 1.81 17.22
N GLY A 40 -14.20 3.06 16.79
CA GLY A 40 -14.14 4.25 17.63
C GLY A 40 -13.03 4.23 18.68
N GLU A 41 -12.67 5.41 19.20
CA GLU A 41 -11.93 5.52 20.47
C GLU A 41 -12.88 5.58 21.67
N ASN A 42 -14.16 5.94 21.45
CA ASN A 42 -15.20 6.09 22.47
C ASN A 42 -16.24 4.96 22.36
N GLU A 43 -16.46 4.24 23.46
CA GLU A 43 -17.39 3.12 23.57
C GLU A 43 -18.86 3.51 23.31
N GLU A 44 -19.25 4.74 23.64
CA GLU A 44 -20.61 5.25 23.41
C GLU A 44 -20.87 5.52 21.92
N HIS A 45 -19.88 6.08 21.22
CA HIS A 45 -19.93 6.27 19.76
C HIS A 45 -20.04 4.92 19.04
N ARG A 46 -19.21 3.94 19.44
CA ARG A 46 -19.23 2.58 18.88
C ARG A 46 -20.60 1.92 19.04
N LYS A 47 -21.21 2.02 20.23
CA LYS A 47 -22.53 1.45 20.50
C LYS A 47 -23.62 2.09 19.63
N SER A 48 -23.60 3.41 19.50
CA SER A 48 -24.55 4.14 18.64
C SER A 48 -24.46 3.70 17.17
N LEU A 49 -23.25 3.64 16.61
CA LEU A 49 -23.03 3.17 15.24
C LEU A 49 -23.46 1.71 15.04
N HIS A 50 -23.12 0.85 16.00
CA HIS A 50 -23.50 -0.57 15.96
C HIS A 50 -25.02 -0.73 15.89
N ASP A 51 -25.76 -0.01 16.75
CA ASP A 51 -27.21 -0.09 16.83
C ASP A 51 -27.86 0.49 15.55
N LEU A 52 -27.37 1.62 15.05
CA LEU A 52 -27.90 2.28 13.85
C LEU A 52 -27.71 1.43 12.58
N VAL A 53 -26.52 0.87 12.38
CA VAL A 53 -26.22 0.03 11.21
C VAL A 53 -27.01 -1.27 11.26
N SER A 54 -27.11 -1.89 12.44
CA SER A 54 -27.84 -3.15 12.63
C SER A 54 -29.35 -2.98 12.51
N GLN A 55 -29.89 -1.80 12.82
CA GLN A 55 -31.31 -1.48 12.61
C GLN A 55 -31.64 -1.17 11.14
N ARG A 56 -30.72 -0.54 10.39
CA ARG A 56 -30.95 -0.15 8.98
C ARG A 56 -30.74 -1.30 7.99
N HIS A 57 -29.91 -2.30 8.30
CA HIS A 57 -29.56 -3.36 7.33
C HIS A 57 -29.87 -4.78 7.85
N ALA A 58 -30.94 -5.38 7.32
CA ALA A 58 -31.34 -6.75 7.64
C ALA A 58 -30.37 -7.84 7.09
N GLY A 59 -29.45 -7.50 6.19
CA GLY A 59 -28.57 -8.45 5.51
C GLY A 59 -27.09 -8.40 5.87
N MET A 60 -26.62 -7.31 6.52
CA MET A 60 -25.23 -7.13 6.93
C MET A 60 -25.19 -6.37 8.25
N THR A 61 -24.73 -7.05 9.31
CA THR A 61 -24.54 -6.43 10.63
C THR A 61 -23.29 -5.55 10.65
N PHE A 62 -23.22 -4.63 11.60
CA PHE A 62 -22.02 -3.82 11.84
C PHE A 62 -20.76 -4.70 11.94
N ASP A 63 -20.82 -5.76 12.75
CA ASP A 63 -19.73 -6.73 12.92
C ASP A 63 -19.30 -7.39 11.60
N HIS A 64 -20.24 -7.65 10.69
CA HIS A 64 -19.93 -8.22 9.39
C HIS A 64 -19.12 -7.25 8.53
N ILE A 65 -19.48 -5.96 8.54
CA ILE A 65 -18.74 -4.90 7.83
C ILE A 65 -17.33 -4.79 8.39
N MET A 66 -17.19 -4.74 9.73
CA MET A 66 -15.87 -4.60 10.37
C MET A 66 -14.96 -5.79 10.07
N ARG A 67 -15.46 -7.02 10.20
CA ARG A 67 -14.70 -8.21 9.83
C ARG A 67 -14.30 -8.20 8.36
N SER A 68 -15.21 -7.79 7.47
CA SER A 68 -14.95 -7.71 6.03
C SER A 68 -13.83 -6.71 5.72
N MET A 69 -13.85 -5.53 6.34
CA MET A 69 -12.79 -4.52 6.14
C MET A 69 -11.42 -5.03 6.60
N LEU A 70 -11.36 -5.68 7.77
CA LEU A 70 -10.10 -6.21 8.26
C LEU A 70 -9.57 -7.36 7.40
N ASN A 71 -10.47 -8.22 6.91
CA ASN A 71 -10.12 -9.28 5.96
C ASN A 71 -9.59 -8.71 4.64
N LEU A 72 -10.23 -7.67 4.09
CA LEU A 72 -9.78 -7.03 2.86
C LEU A 72 -8.36 -6.48 3.03
N ALA A 73 -8.06 -5.79 4.14
CA ALA A 73 -6.72 -5.30 4.45
C ALA A 73 -5.67 -6.44 4.47
N VAL A 74 -5.99 -7.57 5.12
CA VAL A 74 -5.10 -8.77 5.16
C VAL A 74 -4.92 -9.37 3.76
N MET A 75 -5.97 -9.41 2.95
CA MET A 75 -5.91 -9.92 1.58
C MET A 75 -5.08 -9.01 0.67
N ASP A 76 -5.16 -7.68 0.84
CA ASP A 76 -4.33 -6.73 0.10
C ASP A 76 -2.86 -6.85 0.48
N VAL A 77 -2.53 -6.97 1.78
CA VAL A 77 -1.17 -7.31 2.23
C VAL A 77 -0.67 -8.58 1.53
N SER A 78 -1.51 -9.60 1.44
CA SER A 78 -1.15 -10.88 0.84
C SER A 78 -0.92 -10.77 -0.67
N ARG A 79 -1.78 -10.04 -1.39
CA ARG A 79 -1.61 -9.76 -2.83
C ARG A 79 -0.25 -9.11 -3.12
N MET A 80 0.16 -8.17 -2.27
CA MET A 80 1.39 -7.40 -2.46
C MET A 80 2.65 -8.14 -2.02
N THR A 81 2.57 -8.99 -0.99
CA THR A 81 3.75 -9.57 -0.33
C THR A 81 3.96 -11.06 -0.58
N ASP A 82 2.96 -11.82 -1.00
CA ASP A 82 3.16 -13.25 -1.25
C ASP A 82 4.09 -13.47 -2.44
N ASN A 83 5.05 -14.38 -2.29
CA ASN A 83 5.90 -14.82 -3.39
C ASN A 83 5.02 -15.49 -4.46
N PRO A 84 4.94 -14.94 -5.67
CA PRO A 84 3.99 -15.45 -6.62
C PRO A 84 4.65 -16.43 -7.59
N GLY A 85 3.81 -17.26 -8.21
CA GLY A 85 4.05 -17.68 -9.59
C GLY A 85 4.13 -16.46 -10.52
N THR A 86 4.43 -16.68 -11.79
CA THR A 86 4.78 -15.64 -12.79
C THR A 86 3.79 -14.47 -12.93
N ASP A 87 2.52 -14.62 -12.57
CA ASP A 87 1.46 -13.67 -12.95
C ASP A 87 0.99 -12.67 -11.87
N ARG A 88 1.36 -12.80 -10.58
CA ARG A 88 0.83 -11.84 -9.58
C ARG A 88 1.61 -10.52 -9.52
N LEU A 89 0.86 -9.45 -9.36
CA LEU A 89 1.34 -8.08 -9.16
C LEU A 89 1.80 -7.94 -7.69
N SER A 90 3.11 -8.12 -7.45
CA SER A 90 3.70 -8.13 -6.10
C SER A 90 4.97 -7.28 -6.04
N LEU A 91 5.36 -6.90 -4.83
CA LEU A 91 6.63 -6.22 -4.57
C LEU A 91 7.83 -7.05 -5.08
N SER A 92 7.79 -8.37 -4.88
CA SER A 92 8.87 -9.26 -5.35
C SER A 92 9.03 -9.27 -6.87
N ARG A 93 7.93 -9.11 -7.62
CA ARG A 93 7.97 -9.02 -9.09
C ARG A 93 8.52 -7.69 -9.55
N LEU A 94 8.12 -6.59 -8.91
CA LEU A 94 8.66 -5.27 -9.22
C LEU A 94 10.18 -5.27 -9.07
N VAL A 95 10.69 -5.81 -7.96
CA VAL A 95 12.12 -5.93 -7.69
C VAL A 95 12.83 -6.71 -8.78
N ARG A 96 12.35 -7.92 -9.13
CA ARG A 96 12.97 -8.73 -10.18
C ARG A 96 13.02 -8.03 -11.55
N LEU A 97 12.04 -7.18 -11.85
CA LEU A 97 12.04 -6.42 -13.09
C LEU A 97 13.09 -5.32 -13.07
N VAL A 98 13.18 -4.59 -11.97
CA VAL A 98 14.03 -3.40 -11.89
C VAL A 98 15.45 -3.71 -11.42
N ASP A 99 15.71 -4.92 -10.90
CA ASP A 99 17.02 -5.36 -10.43
C ASP A 99 18.07 -5.29 -11.55
N GLY A 100 19.24 -4.73 -11.24
CA GLY A 100 20.30 -4.47 -12.22
C GLY A 100 20.04 -3.31 -13.20
N HIS A 101 18.90 -2.62 -13.13
CA HIS A 101 18.53 -1.54 -14.05
C HIS A 101 18.60 -0.13 -13.43
N LYS A 102 19.25 0.03 -12.26
CA LYS A 102 19.37 1.32 -11.55
C LYS A 102 19.83 2.46 -12.45
N SER A 103 20.90 2.25 -13.22
CA SER A 103 21.46 3.26 -14.12
C SER A 103 20.52 3.63 -15.27
N ASP A 104 19.66 2.72 -15.72
CA ASP A 104 18.69 3.05 -16.78
C ASP A 104 17.62 4.02 -16.26
N PHE A 105 17.16 3.85 -15.02
CA PHE A 105 16.20 4.76 -14.38
C PHE A 105 16.83 6.09 -13.96
N GLU A 106 18.08 6.08 -13.48
CA GLU A 106 18.86 7.30 -13.22
C GLU A 106 19.00 8.15 -14.49
N ASN A 107 19.41 7.53 -15.60
CA ASN A 107 19.52 8.20 -16.90
C ASN A 107 18.17 8.73 -17.39
N ALA A 108 17.09 7.98 -17.19
CA ALA A 108 15.75 8.43 -17.53
C ALA A 108 15.31 9.66 -16.72
N ALA A 109 15.77 9.80 -15.48
CA ALA A 109 15.44 10.91 -14.58
C ALA A 109 16.11 12.23 -14.96
N LEU A 110 17.28 12.17 -15.60
CA LEU A 110 17.94 13.36 -16.16
C LEU A 110 17.04 14.10 -17.16
N HIS A 111 16.16 13.37 -17.85
CA HIS A 111 15.29 13.91 -18.89
C HIS A 111 13.88 14.27 -18.42
N TRP A 112 13.57 14.20 -17.11
CA TRP A 112 12.22 14.51 -16.62
C TRP A 112 11.83 15.99 -16.76
N TYR A 113 12.83 16.89 -16.80
CA TYR A 113 12.61 18.34 -16.77
C TYR A 113 13.07 19.05 -18.05
N ASP A 114 13.57 18.31 -19.04
CA ASP A 114 14.12 18.87 -20.30
C ASP A 114 13.08 19.69 -21.09
N ASP A 115 11.78 19.49 -20.86
CA ASP A 115 10.71 20.18 -21.59
C ASP A 115 10.09 21.39 -20.85
N LEU A 116 10.36 21.63 -19.56
CA LEU A 116 9.50 22.53 -18.75
C LEU A 116 10.11 23.88 -18.33
N LEU A 117 11.43 24.03 -18.15
CA LEU A 117 11.94 25.23 -17.42
C LEU A 117 13.25 25.86 -17.91
N GLY A 118 13.96 25.35 -18.92
CA GLY A 118 15.14 26.04 -19.47
C GLY A 118 16.31 26.24 -18.47
N PHE A 119 16.31 25.53 -17.33
CA PHE A 119 17.40 25.48 -16.35
C PHE A 119 17.87 24.01 -16.14
N PRO A 120 18.45 23.35 -17.17
CA PRO A 120 18.32 21.90 -17.31
C PRO A 120 19.25 21.11 -16.39
N ASN A 121 20.53 21.48 -16.29
CA ASN A 121 21.53 20.53 -15.80
C ASN A 121 21.52 20.35 -14.27
N ALA A 122 21.48 21.43 -13.48
CA ALA A 122 21.58 21.30 -12.02
C ALA A 122 20.34 20.62 -11.40
N GLN A 123 19.14 20.88 -11.95
CA GLN A 123 17.91 20.23 -11.50
C GLN A 123 17.80 18.78 -11.98
N ALA A 124 18.25 18.49 -13.21
CA ALA A 124 18.34 17.12 -13.72
C ALA A 124 19.31 16.28 -12.89
N GLU A 125 20.52 16.78 -12.60
CA GLU A 125 21.51 16.11 -11.75
C GLU A 125 20.98 15.88 -10.33
N THR A 126 20.27 16.86 -9.75
CA THR A 126 19.63 16.71 -8.43
C THR A 126 18.54 15.64 -8.46
N SER A 127 17.78 15.55 -9.54
CA SER A 127 16.71 14.56 -9.69
C SER A 127 17.26 13.15 -9.89
N ALA A 128 18.29 12.99 -10.71
CA ALA A 128 18.99 11.71 -10.88
C ALA A 128 19.63 11.25 -9.56
N ALA A 129 20.27 12.15 -8.81
CA ALA A 129 20.80 11.85 -7.47
C ALA A 129 19.69 11.39 -6.51
N LYS A 130 18.52 12.07 -6.52
CA LYS A 130 17.37 11.67 -5.68
C LYS A 130 16.78 10.32 -6.09
N VAL A 131 16.80 9.96 -7.39
CA VAL A 131 16.40 8.63 -7.85
C VAL A 131 17.34 7.55 -7.33
N VAL A 132 18.66 7.80 -7.35
CA VAL A 132 19.66 6.87 -6.80
C VAL A 132 19.44 6.63 -5.31
N GLU A 133 19.14 7.70 -4.55
CA GLU A 133 18.82 7.63 -3.12
C GLU A 133 17.54 6.83 -2.87
N GLU A 134 16.43 7.20 -3.52
CA GLU A 134 15.14 6.53 -3.34
C GLU A 134 15.15 5.07 -3.83
N TRP A 135 16.01 4.75 -4.79
CA TRP A 135 16.24 3.37 -5.22
C TRP A 135 16.80 2.50 -4.09
N ASP A 136 17.80 3.01 -3.37
CA ASP A 136 18.44 2.29 -2.27
C ASP A 136 17.47 2.19 -1.09
N VAL A 137 16.76 3.28 -0.77
CA VAL A 137 15.69 3.31 0.24
C VAL A 137 14.59 2.30 -0.08
N PHE A 138 14.15 2.20 -1.34
CA PHE A 138 13.18 1.22 -1.81
C PHE A 138 13.64 -0.23 -1.51
N HIS A 139 14.89 -0.57 -1.83
CA HIS A 139 15.42 -1.92 -1.58
C HIS A 139 15.58 -2.21 -0.09
N ASP A 140 16.06 -1.25 0.70
CA ASP A 140 16.21 -1.39 2.15
C ASP A 140 14.87 -1.56 2.84
N ASN A 141 13.89 -0.72 2.52
CA ASN A 141 12.52 -0.82 3.05
C ASN A 141 11.89 -2.17 2.71
N LEU A 142 12.15 -2.70 1.52
CA LEU A 142 11.67 -4.02 1.16
C LEU A 142 12.32 -5.12 2.01
N GLN A 143 13.63 -5.08 2.24
CA GLN A 143 14.30 -6.06 3.10
C GLN A 143 13.76 -6.00 4.53
N ILE A 144 13.55 -4.78 5.06
CA ILE A 144 12.94 -4.55 6.37
C ILE A 144 11.54 -5.17 6.43
N LEU A 145 10.70 -4.92 5.43
CA LEU A 145 9.36 -5.50 5.32
C LEU A 145 9.41 -7.03 5.30
N GLN A 146 10.25 -7.62 4.46
CA GLN A 146 10.36 -9.09 4.30
C GLN A 146 10.84 -9.80 5.57
N ARG A 147 11.73 -9.16 6.34
CA ARG A 147 12.26 -9.70 7.60
C ARG A 147 11.35 -9.42 8.80
N SER A 148 10.35 -8.55 8.65
CA SER A 148 9.49 -8.11 9.75
C SER A 148 8.71 -9.26 10.40
N GLY A 149 8.65 -9.23 11.74
CA GLY A 149 7.87 -10.20 12.51
C GLY A 149 6.37 -10.02 12.28
N GLU A 150 5.93 -8.78 12.08
CA GLU A 150 4.54 -8.42 11.81
C GLU A 150 4.05 -9.11 10.53
N LEU A 151 4.82 -9.07 9.43
CA LEU A 151 4.45 -9.72 8.18
C LEU A 151 4.28 -11.24 8.34
N LYS A 152 5.16 -11.88 9.14
CA LYS A 152 5.03 -13.32 9.43
C LYS A 152 3.73 -13.62 10.18
N ARG A 153 3.37 -12.80 11.16
CA ARG A 153 2.12 -12.94 11.93
C ARG A 153 0.89 -12.71 11.07
N VAL A 154 0.88 -11.68 10.21
CA VAL A 154 -0.22 -11.40 9.28
C VAL A 154 -0.41 -12.54 8.26
N ARG A 155 0.67 -13.12 7.75
CA ARG A 155 0.57 -14.31 6.86
C ARG A 155 0.02 -15.54 7.57
N ALA A 156 0.44 -15.78 8.82
CA ALA A 156 -0.09 -16.86 9.63
C ALA A 156 -1.60 -16.68 9.89
N LEU A 157 -2.01 -15.45 10.22
CA LEU A 157 -3.41 -15.07 10.37
C LEU A 157 -4.22 -15.38 9.10
N ARG A 158 -3.78 -14.90 7.93
CA ARG A 158 -4.44 -15.21 6.66
C ARG A 158 -4.60 -16.72 6.47
N ASN A 159 -3.53 -17.49 6.64
CA ASN A 159 -3.57 -18.93 6.44
C ASN A 159 -4.56 -19.61 7.39
N ASN A 160 -4.64 -19.15 8.65
CA ASN A 160 -5.60 -19.66 9.63
C ASN A 160 -7.05 -19.30 9.28
N GLU A 161 -7.32 -18.05 8.89
CA GLU A 161 -8.67 -17.59 8.55
C GLU A 161 -9.19 -18.23 7.24
N LEU A 162 -8.31 -18.42 6.25
CA LEU A 162 -8.66 -19.16 5.02
C LEU A 162 -8.92 -20.65 5.27
N ALA A 163 -8.28 -21.24 6.28
CA ALA A 163 -8.43 -22.67 6.60
C ALA A 163 -9.64 -22.98 7.48
N HIS A 164 -10.11 -22.04 8.31
CA HIS A 164 -11.05 -22.35 9.40
C HIS A 164 -12.39 -21.63 9.38
N SER A 165 -12.68 -20.78 8.39
CA SER A 165 -13.89 -19.95 8.33
C SER A 165 -14.00 -18.93 9.49
N LEU A 166 -14.37 -17.70 9.13
CA LEU A 166 -14.21 -16.44 9.89
C LEU A 166 -15.10 -16.33 11.14
N GLY A 167 -14.78 -17.08 12.20
CA GLY A 167 -15.51 -17.02 13.47
C GLY A 167 -14.89 -16.10 14.51
N LYS A 168 -13.57 -15.86 14.47
CA LYS A 168 -12.85 -15.29 15.62
C LYS A 168 -12.80 -13.76 15.60
N SER A 169 -12.90 -13.17 16.79
CA SER A 169 -12.62 -11.75 17.01
C SER A 169 -11.11 -11.50 16.88
N PHE A 170 -10.75 -10.44 16.16
CA PHE A 170 -9.37 -10.00 16.05
C PHE A 170 -8.92 -9.29 17.33
N GLN A 171 -7.70 -9.59 17.78
CA GLN A 171 -7.11 -8.94 18.95
C GLN A 171 -6.33 -7.68 18.55
N LEU A 172 -6.22 -6.70 19.45
CA LEU A 172 -5.49 -5.44 19.21
C LEU A 172 -4.06 -5.63 18.66
N PRO A 173 -3.23 -6.57 19.17
CA PRO A 173 -1.89 -6.79 18.62
C PRO A 173 -1.90 -7.16 17.13
N VAL A 174 -2.92 -7.89 16.68
CA VAL A 174 -3.07 -8.28 15.27
C VAL A 174 -3.39 -7.08 14.39
N ILE A 175 -4.26 -6.19 14.88
CA ILE A 175 -4.62 -4.96 14.16
C ILE A 175 -3.38 -4.05 14.00
N LEU A 176 -2.59 -3.91 15.07
CA LEU A 176 -1.33 -3.17 15.03
C LEU A 176 -0.33 -3.79 14.05
N ASP A 177 -0.22 -5.12 14.00
CA ASP A 177 0.63 -5.81 13.02
C ASP A 177 0.20 -5.49 11.58
N ILE A 178 -1.11 -5.55 11.28
CA ILE A 178 -1.65 -5.24 9.96
C ILE A 178 -1.35 -3.79 9.58
N LYS A 179 -1.57 -2.85 10.50
CA LYS A 179 -1.26 -1.43 10.32
C LYS A 179 0.21 -1.22 9.99
N GLN A 180 1.10 -1.76 10.82
CA GLN A 180 2.55 -1.63 10.64
C GLN A 180 3.01 -2.22 9.30
N VAL A 181 2.45 -3.35 8.88
CA VAL A 181 2.76 -3.95 7.57
C VAL A 181 2.27 -3.08 6.42
N LEU A 182 1.05 -2.55 6.47
CA LEU A 182 0.53 -1.65 5.44
C LEU A 182 1.34 -0.35 5.31
N LEU A 183 1.77 0.23 6.44
CA LEU A 183 2.66 1.40 6.43
C LEU A 183 4.01 1.08 5.79
N LYS A 184 4.63 -0.05 6.18
CA LYS A 184 5.89 -0.50 5.56
C LYS A 184 5.73 -0.74 4.06
N ILE A 185 4.62 -1.35 3.62
CA ILE A 185 4.30 -1.51 2.19
C ILE A 185 4.16 -0.14 1.51
N GLY A 186 3.42 0.78 2.13
CA GLY A 186 3.28 2.15 1.65
C GLY A 186 4.62 2.80 1.39
N ASN A 187 5.55 2.71 2.34
CA ASN A 187 6.88 3.32 2.21
C ASN A 187 7.67 2.71 1.04
N VAL A 188 7.63 1.38 0.89
CA VAL A 188 8.25 0.70 -0.26
C VAL A 188 7.66 1.18 -1.58
N VAL A 189 6.33 1.29 -1.66
CA VAL A 189 5.64 1.70 -2.90
C VAL A 189 5.84 3.19 -3.19
N SER A 190 5.94 4.03 -2.15
CA SER A 190 6.25 5.46 -2.27
C SER A 190 7.64 5.68 -2.85
N SER A 191 8.68 5.11 -2.23
CA SER A 191 10.05 5.19 -2.74
C SER A 191 10.18 4.60 -4.13
N ALA A 192 9.53 3.48 -4.42
CA ALA A 192 9.51 2.93 -5.78
C ALA A 192 8.79 3.85 -6.79
N SER A 193 7.72 4.55 -6.37
CA SER A 193 7.01 5.51 -7.22
C SER A 193 7.88 6.70 -7.59
N PHE A 194 8.65 7.18 -6.62
CA PHE A 194 9.62 8.23 -6.88
C PHE A 194 10.75 7.73 -7.78
N ALA A 195 11.41 6.62 -7.41
CA ALA A 195 12.57 6.10 -8.13
C ALA A 195 12.27 5.72 -9.59
N LEU A 196 11.06 5.23 -9.89
CA LEU A 196 10.71 4.72 -11.22
C LEU A 196 9.92 5.71 -12.08
N GLU A 197 9.13 6.60 -11.47
CA GLU A 197 8.21 7.49 -12.18
C GLU A 197 8.34 8.97 -11.79
N GLY A 198 9.18 9.31 -10.81
CA GLY A 198 9.30 10.68 -10.28
C GLY A 198 8.07 11.15 -9.50
N LEU A 199 7.19 10.21 -9.11
CA LEU A 199 5.95 10.53 -8.43
C LEU A 199 6.13 10.51 -6.92
N GLU A 200 6.05 11.68 -6.30
CA GLU A 200 6.09 11.86 -4.86
C GLU A 200 4.68 11.73 -4.25
N TRP A 201 4.53 10.80 -3.29
CA TRP A 201 3.32 10.71 -2.47
C TRP A 201 3.67 10.19 -1.06
N GLY A 202 3.43 11.01 -0.04
CA GLY A 202 3.70 10.67 1.35
C GLY A 202 2.66 9.68 1.90
N VAL A 203 3.14 8.60 2.54
CA VAL A 203 2.26 7.58 3.13
C VAL A 203 1.51 8.13 4.33
N ASP A 204 2.18 8.94 5.16
CA ASP A 204 1.58 9.53 6.36
C ASP A 204 0.42 10.47 6.02
N ASP A 205 0.62 11.39 5.08
CA ASP A 205 -0.42 12.29 4.58
C ASP A 205 -1.61 11.51 4.01
N TYR A 206 -1.29 10.42 3.29
CA TYR A 206 -2.31 9.54 2.75
C TYR A 206 -3.13 8.87 3.85
N VAL A 207 -2.48 8.36 4.90
CA VAL A 207 -3.14 7.72 6.05
C VAL A 207 -4.03 8.71 6.80
N VAL A 208 -3.54 9.95 7.03
CA VAL A 208 -4.35 11.02 7.65
C VAL A 208 -5.61 11.27 6.83
N SER A 209 -5.46 11.50 5.53
CA SER A 209 -6.60 11.72 4.63
C SER A 209 -7.59 10.55 4.61
N ARG A 210 -7.12 9.29 4.67
CA ARG A 210 -8.03 8.12 4.70
C ARG A 210 -8.77 7.99 6.02
N ASN A 211 -8.14 8.34 7.14
CA ASN A 211 -8.82 8.38 8.43
C ASN A 211 -9.90 9.46 8.48
N GLU A 212 -9.64 10.66 7.93
CA GLU A 212 -10.65 11.72 7.83
C GLU A 212 -11.84 11.31 6.97
N ASN A 213 -11.58 10.69 5.81
CA ASN A 213 -12.62 10.17 4.94
C ASN A 213 -13.44 9.06 5.61
N ALA A 214 -12.77 8.14 6.31
CA ALA A 214 -13.44 7.06 7.04
C ALA A 214 -14.29 7.60 8.20
N ARG A 215 -13.83 8.63 8.91
CA ARG A 215 -14.62 9.32 9.93
C ARG A 215 -15.87 9.94 9.34
N THR A 216 -15.71 10.69 8.24
CA THR A 216 -16.82 11.34 7.54
C THR A 216 -17.86 10.31 7.08
N PHE A 217 -17.40 9.16 6.56
CA PHE A 217 -18.26 8.04 6.19
C PHE A 217 -19.12 7.54 7.37
N TRP A 218 -18.52 7.36 8.55
CA TRP A 218 -19.25 6.90 9.73
C TRP A 218 -20.16 7.97 10.33
N ASP A 219 -19.75 9.24 10.32
CA ASP A 219 -20.56 10.36 10.78
C ASP A 219 -21.89 10.46 10.00
N CYS A 220 -21.92 10.07 8.72
CA CYS A 220 -23.17 10.01 7.93
C CYS A 220 -24.19 8.99 8.46
N PHE A 221 -23.78 7.98 9.22
CA PHE A 221 -24.68 7.02 9.85
C PHE A 221 -25.13 7.46 11.25
N GLY A 222 -24.39 8.37 11.89
CA GLY A 222 -24.71 8.94 13.20
C GLY A 222 -25.67 10.14 13.18
N GLN A 223 -26.02 10.64 11.99
CA GLN A 223 -27.02 11.69 11.75
C GLN A 223 -28.40 11.08 11.40
#